data_AF-A0A6L7ZWZ9-F1
#
_entry.id   AF-A0A6L7ZWZ9-F1
#
_cell.length_a   1.000
_cell.length_b   1.000
_cell.length_c   1.000
_cell.angle_alpha   90.00
_cell.angle_beta   90.00
_cell.angle_gamma   90.00
#
_symmetry.space_group_name_H-M   'P 1'
#
loop_
_entity.id
_entity.type
_entity.pdbx_description
1 polymer ?
#
loop_
_entity_poly.entity_id
_entity_poly.type
_entity_poly.pdbx_seq_one_letter_code
_entity_poly.pdbx_strand_id
1 'polypeptide(L)'
;RAADRGDALAAYNIGTMHFSGEGVPKDYAQAERWYRVAAGRGSHRAEYNLGYMFEHGKGVRRDYAEAGRWYRRAAESGHAKAQHQLARLYEFGWGVRQDYAEAAKWYRRAADRGLADAQNSLATLYSYGRGVERDHAEAARWFRRAAEQGDAMAQSNLGFRYEQGEGVPQSYEEAMRWYRRAAAQGNAIARNSIGDMYNLGRGVRQDRAEAARWYRLAAGQGLPLAQYNLGRLHERGAGVPRDFVRAYKWFSLAAARASAREVQLRGYAVQDRNRVAARLTQAQLARAQRLTREWRPGRDAKPPARPPAGDGPDRKTVAAAQHALAELGYGPGPADGVMGPRTRAALRAFQASAGLPADGRLSKKTAEALVAAFVAAKAAQAGTGKARRPIELAGAGSGFRVGAAGHILTNAHVVRGCREVRVPPAPHMKSRRVAVAARNDAADLALLEGPAGGRSAAFRRGRGIRPGAGVVVAGYPLHGMLAAGVNVSIGSVSALAGPGNDNRLIQISAPVQPGNSGGPVLDYAGNIVGVVVARLDAVKTARATGSLPQNVNFAVSAGTARAFLDAEGVAYATAPSVEKRAPEDVAAAARKFTVLVECWK
;
A
#
# COMPACT_ATOMS: atom_id res chain seq x y z
N ARG A 1 -46.42 1.06 34.64
CA ARG A 1 -47.78 1.57 34.27
C ARG A 1 -48.05 1.49 32.77
N ALA A 2 -47.38 2.26 31.89
CA ALA A 2 -47.65 2.19 30.44
C ALA A 2 -47.33 0.81 29.83
N ALA A 3 -46.18 0.22 30.22
CA ALA A 3 -45.82 -1.14 29.81
C ALA A 3 -46.84 -2.20 30.25
N ASP A 4 -47.40 -2.05 31.46
CA ASP A 4 -48.44 -2.94 31.99
C ASP A 4 -49.76 -2.82 31.20
N ARG A 5 -50.02 -1.63 30.62
CA ARG A 5 -51.20 -1.34 29.78
C ARG A 5 -51.04 -1.73 28.31
N GLY A 6 -50.03 -2.50 27.94
CA GLY A 6 -49.88 -2.99 26.56
C GLY A 6 -48.87 -2.23 25.70
N ASP A 7 -48.27 -1.14 26.18
CA ASP A 7 -47.33 -0.36 25.37
C ASP A 7 -46.00 -1.10 25.13
N ALA A 8 -45.66 -1.37 23.86
CA ALA A 8 -44.46 -2.11 23.47
C ALA A 8 -43.17 -1.29 23.61
N LEU A 9 -43.23 0.03 23.40
CA LEU A 9 -42.09 0.94 23.52
C LEU A 9 -41.72 1.14 25.00
N ALA A 10 -42.71 1.29 25.87
CA ALA A 10 -42.52 1.36 27.31
C ALA A 10 -41.91 0.07 27.86
N ALA A 11 -42.41 -1.09 27.44
CA ALA A 11 -41.82 -2.38 27.82
C ALA A 11 -40.36 -2.50 27.34
N TYR A 12 -40.08 -2.10 26.10
CA TYR A 12 -38.72 -2.07 25.55
C TYR A 12 -37.79 -1.12 26.34
N ASN A 13 -38.26 0.07 26.70
CA ASN A 13 -37.48 1.05 27.45
C ASN A 13 -37.15 0.54 28.86
N ILE A 14 -38.12 -0.07 29.56
CA ILE A 14 -37.87 -0.68 30.87
C ILE A 14 -36.83 -1.81 30.75
N GLY A 15 -36.94 -2.65 29.72
CA GLY A 15 -35.93 -3.67 29.44
C GLY A 15 -34.53 -3.07 29.21
N THR A 16 -34.46 -1.93 28.51
CA THR A 16 -33.21 -1.20 28.26
C THR A 16 -32.62 -0.63 29.54
N MET A 17 -33.44 -0.03 30.41
CA MET A 17 -33.01 0.49 31.70
C MET A 17 -32.41 -0.61 32.58
N HIS A 18 -33.06 -1.77 32.68
CA HIS A 18 -32.50 -2.92 33.41
C HIS A 18 -31.24 -3.48 32.76
N PHE A 19 -31.15 -3.45 31.43
CA PHE A 19 -29.98 -3.93 30.70
C PHE A 19 -28.75 -3.02 30.89
N SER A 20 -28.94 -1.69 30.86
CA SER A 20 -27.87 -0.70 31.02
C SER A 20 -27.53 -0.41 32.48
N GLY A 21 -28.53 -0.49 33.37
CA GLY A 21 -28.44 -0.01 34.75
C GLY A 21 -28.73 1.49 34.89
N GLU A 22 -29.39 2.11 33.89
CA GLU A 22 -29.78 3.52 33.95
C GLU A 22 -31.10 3.69 34.70
N GLY A 23 -31.06 4.41 35.82
CA GLY A 23 -32.24 4.69 36.65
C GLY A 23 -32.74 3.50 37.49
N VAL A 24 -32.24 2.28 37.24
CA VAL A 24 -32.52 1.06 38.03
C VAL A 24 -31.25 0.22 38.14
N PRO A 25 -31.10 -0.64 39.17
CA PRO A 25 -30.02 -1.60 39.22
C PRO A 25 -29.99 -2.48 37.96
N LYS A 26 -28.77 -2.73 37.47
CA LYS A 26 -28.54 -3.57 36.31
C LYS A 26 -29.02 -5.00 36.61
N ASP A 27 -29.98 -5.48 35.82
CA ASP A 27 -30.59 -6.79 36.00
C ASP A 27 -30.92 -7.38 34.62
N TYR A 28 -30.10 -8.33 34.19
CA TYR A 28 -30.32 -8.97 32.89
C TYR A 28 -31.54 -9.89 32.86
N ALA A 29 -31.97 -10.45 33.99
CA ALA A 29 -33.16 -11.30 34.01
C ALA A 29 -34.42 -10.44 33.81
N GLN A 30 -34.50 -9.29 34.47
CA GLN A 30 -35.59 -8.34 34.24
C GLN A 30 -35.55 -7.74 32.83
N ALA A 31 -34.35 -7.43 32.32
CA ALA A 31 -34.21 -6.97 30.94
C ALA A 31 -34.78 -7.98 29.94
N GLU A 32 -34.44 -9.26 30.08
CA GLU A 32 -34.93 -10.35 29.22
C GLU A 32 -36.46 -10.45 29.27
N ARG A 33 -37.01 -10.46 30.48
CA ARG A 33 -38.46 -10.53 30.70
C ARG A 33 -39.19 -9.38 30.01
N TRP A 34 -38.73 -8.16 30.20
CA TRP A 34 -39.35 -6.98 29.58
C TRP A 34 -39.16 -6.94 28.06
N TYR A 35 -38.02 -7.39 27.55
CA TYR A 35 -37.85 -7.53 26.11
C TYR A 35 -38.75 -8.60 25.51
N ARG A 36 -39.01 -9.73 26.19
CA ARG A 36 -40.02 -10.71 25.73
C ARG A 36 -41.41 -10.11 25.63
N VAL A 37 -41.82 -9.33 26.64
CA VAL A 37 -43.11 -8.61 26.61
C VAL A 37 -43.17 -7.66 25.41
N ALA A 38 -42.13 -6.87 25.18
CA ALA A 38 -42.07 -5.95 24.05
C ALA A 38 -42.03 -6.68 22.69
N ALA A 39 -41.28 -7.78 22.58
CA ALA A 39 -41.17 -8.59 21.37
C ALA A 39 -42.47 -9.33 21.05
N GLY A 40 -43.21 -9.79 22.07
CA GLY A 40 -44.56 -10.36 21.91
C GLY A 40 -45.57 -9.35 21.35
N ARG A 41 -45.24 -8.06 21.39
CA ARG A 41 -46.02 -6.94 20.85
C ARG A 41 -45.42 -6.35 19.57
N GLY A 42 -44.53 -7.09 18.89
CA GLY A 42 -43.95 -6.71 17.60
C GLY A 42 -42.78 -5.72 17.68
N SER A 43 -42.17 -5.49 18.85
CA SER A 43 -41.00 -4.62 18.95
C SER A 43 -39.75 -5.30 18.37
N HIS A 44 -39.43 -5.00 17.11
CA HIS A 44 -38.22 -5.50 16.44
C HIS A 44 -36.91 -5.07 17.13
N ARG A 45 -36.93 -3.98 17.91
CA ARG A 45 -35.78 -3.57 18.75
C ARG A 45 -35.59 -4.50 19.94
N ALA A 46 -36.69 -4.93 20.57
CA ALA A 46 -36.65 -5.91 21.66
C ALA A 46 -36.23 -7.29 21.15
N GLU A 47 -36.73 -7.71 19.99
CA GLU A 47 -36.29 -8.94 19.32
C GLU A 47 -34.79 -8.92 19.04
N TYR A 48 -34.24 -7.81 18.52
CA TYR A 48 -32.80 -7.66 18.36
C TYR A 48 -32.04 -7.78 19.69
N ASN A 49 -32.52 -7.14 20.77
CA ASN A 49 -31.87 -7.21 22.07
C ASN A 49 -31.93 -8.60 22.70
N LEU A 50 -33.03 -9.34 22.52
CA LEU A 50 -33.11 -10.76 22.91
C LEU A 50 -32.06 -11.58 22.16
N GLY A 51 -31.94 -11.39 20.84
CA GLY A 51 -30.90 -12.03 20.04
C GLY A 51 -29.49 -11.75 20.60
N TYR A 52 -29.21 -10.49 20.95
CA TYR A 52 -27.94 -10.10 21.57
C TYR A 52 -27.69 -10.78 22.92
N MET A 53 -28.72 -10.88 23.76
CA MET A 53 -28.62 -11.52 25.07
C MET A 53 -28.30 -13.01 24.95
N PHE A 54 -28.94 -13.72 24.02
CA PHE A 54 -28.64 -15.13 23.75
C PHE A 54 -27.26 -15.34 23.11
N GLU A 55 -26.83 -14.46 22.20
CA GLU A 55 -25.49 -14.53 21.58
C GLU A 55 -24.36 -14.39 22.63
N HIS A 56 -24.56 -13.52 23.62
CA HIS A 56 -23.52 -13.15 24.61
C HIS A 56 -23.74 -13.77 25.99
N GLY A 57 -24.81 -14.54 26.20
CA GLY A 57 -25.16 -15.12 27.49
C GLY A 57 -25.43 -14.09 28.59
N LYS A 58 -26.12 -12.99 28.25
CA LYS A 58 -26.45 -11.92 29.22
C LYS A 58 -27.79 -12.21 29.89
N GLY A 59 -27.78 -12.67 31.13
CA GLY A 59 -28.99 -13.06 31.87
C GLY A 59 -29.64 -14.38 31.41
N VAL A 60 -29.07 -15.02 30.38
CA VAL A 60 -29.51 -16.30 29.83
C VAL A 60 -28.29 -17.16 29.50
N ARG A 61 -28.49 -18.47 29.38
CA ARG A 61 -27.44 -19.37 28.85
C ARG A 61 -27.18 -19.00 27.39
N ARG A 62 -25.91 -18.88 27.01
CA ARG A 62 -25.52 -18.56 25.63
C ARG A 62 -26.05 -19.62 24.66
N ASP A 63 -26.76 -19.17 23.62
CA ASP A 63 -27.40 -20.03 22.62
C ASP A 63 -27.48 -19.30 21.27
N TYR A 64 -26.63 -19.68 20.32
CA TYR A 64 -26.61 -19.06 18.99
C TYR A 64 -27.84 -19.41 18.14
N ALA A 65 -28.47 -20.56 18.36
CA ALA A 65 -29.64 -20.97 17.59
C ALA A 65 -30.86 -20.14 18.01
N GLU A 66 -31.05 -19.94 19.31
CA GLU A 66 -32.07 -19.03 19.83
C GLU A 66 -31.78 -17.57 19.44
N ALA A 67 -30.52 -17.13 19.49
CA ALA A 67 -30.13 -15.82 19.00
C ALA A 67 -30.51 -15.62 17.52
N GLY A 68 -30.25 -16.63 16.68
CA GLY A 68 -30.62 -16.63 15.26
C GLY A 68 -32.12 -16.53 15.02
N ARG A 69 -32.96 -17.17 15.85
CA ARG A 69 -34.42 -17.05 15.78
C ARG A 69 -34.88 -15.61 16.06
N TRP A 70 -34.36 -15.00 17.12
CA TRP A 70 -34.70 -13.61 17.46
C TRP A 70 -34.19 -12.60 16.44
N TYR A 71 -32.95 -12.76 15.96
CA TYR A 71 -32.41 -11.91 14.90
C TYR A 71 -33.18 -12.04 13.60
N ARG A 72 -33.63 -13.25 13.23
CA ARG A 72 -34.45 -13.43 12.03
C ARG A 72 -35.75 -12.64 12.08
N ARG A 73 -36.51 -12.74 13.18
CA ARG A 73 -37.74 -11.96 13.36
C ARG A 73 -37.51 -10.46 13.18
N ALA A 74 -36.53 -9.91 13.90
CA ALA A 74 -36.18 -8.50 13.79
C ALA A 74 -35.69 -8.11 12.37
N ALA A 75 -34.91 -8.99 11.74
CA ALA A 75 -34.35 -8.78 10.40
C ALA A 75 -35.43 -8.77 9.30
N GLU A 76 -36.44 -9.63 9.42
CA GLU A 76 -37.62 -9.69 8.56
C GLU A 76 -38.48 -8.43 8.70
N SER A 77 -38.58 -7.86 9.90
CA SER A 77 -39.17 -6.53 10.13
C SER A 77 -38.28 -5.35 9.67
N GLY A 78 -37.16 -5.61 8.98
CA GLY A 78 -36.31 -4.57 8.39
C GLY A 78 -35.26 -3.97 9.32
N HIS A 79 -35.03 -4.53 10.51
CA HIS A 79 -34.04 -4.00 11.45
C HIS A 79 -32.59 -4.26 10.97
N ALA A 80 -31.90 -3.22 10.48
CA ALA A 80 -30.59 -3.35 9.82
C ALA A 80 -29.51 -4.03 10.69
N LYS A 81 -29.44 -3.72 11.99
CA LYS A 81 -28.47 -4.38 12.90
C LYS A 81 -28.78 -5.87 13.09
N ALA A 82 -30.06 -6.26 13.07
CA ALA A 82 -30.45 -7.67 13.18
C ALA A 82 -30.12 -8.42 11.88
N GLN A 83 -30.37 -7.79 10.72
CA GLN A 83 -29.95 -8.32 9.41
C GLN A 83 -28.45 -8.58 9.36
N HIS A 84 -27.62 -7.64 9.85
CA HIS A 84 -26.17 -7.83 9.96
C HIS A 84 -25.77 -8.97 10.91
N GLN A 85 -26.38 -9.05 12.11
CA GLN A 85 -26.06 -10.12 13.05
C GLN A 85 -26.49 -11.49 12.52
N LEU A 86 -27.65 -11.59 11.89
CA LEU A 86 -28.11 -12.82 11.24
C LEU A 86 -27.16 -13.24 10.11
N ALA A 87 -26.71 -12.30 9.29
CA ALA A 87 -25.70 -12.56 8.26
C ALA A 87 -24.40 -13.13 8.85
N ARG A 88 -23.93 -12.60 9.98
CA ARG A 88 -22.75 -13.13 10.69
C ARG A 88 -22.95 -14.56 11.18
N LEU A 89 -24.13 -14.90 11.68
CA LEU A 89 -24.43 -16.28 12.10
C LEU A 89 -24.31 -17.24 10.91
N TYR A 90 -24.83 -16.87 9.74
CA TYR A 90 -24.66 -17.64 8.50
C TYR A 90 -23.21 -17.66 8.00
N GLU A 91 -22.48 -16.55 8.07
CA GLU A 91 -21.08 -16.48 7.62
C GLU A 91 -20.16 -17.40 8.41
N PHE A 92 -20.36 -17.51 9.73
CA PHE A 92 -19.51 -18.30 10.62
C PHE A 92 -20.11 -19.66 11.01
N GLY A 93 -21.35 -19.94 10.62
CA GLY A 93 -22.05 -21.18 11.00
C GLY A 93 -22.34 -21.28 12.51
N TRP A 94 -22.63 -20.16 13.17
CA TRP A 94 -22.92 -20.14 14.60
C TRP A 94 -24.41 -20.34 14.84
N GLY A 95 -24.77 -21.50 15.40
CA GLY A 95 -26.17 -21.86 15.66
C GLY A 95 -27.02 -22.15 14.41
N VAL A 96 -26.42 -22.03 13.22
CA VAL A 96 -27.00 -22.35 11.91
C VAL A 96 -25.94 -23.02 11.04
N ARG A 97 -26.36 -23.75 9.99
CA ARG A 97 -25.40 -24.24 8.98
C ARG A 97 -24.74 -23.05 8.29
N GLN A 98 -23.42 -23.09 8.13
CA GLN A 98 -22.68 -22.05 7.43
C GLN A 98 -23.19 -21.91 5.99
N ASP A 99 -23.50 -20.67 5.58
CA ASP A 99 -24.02 -20.36 4.26
C ASP A 99 -23.63 -18.93 3.84
N TYR A 100 -22.60 -18.82 3.00
CA TYR A 100 -22.13 -17.51 2.54
C TYR A 100 -23.13 -16.80 1.62
N ALA A 101 -23.94 -17.55 0.85
CA ALA A 101 -24.91 -16.94 -0.05
C ALA A 101 -26.05 -16.29 0.74
N GLU A 102 -26.51 -16.98 1.80
CA GLU A 102 -27.51 -16.42 2.70
C GLU A 102 -26.94 -15.25 3.51
N ALA A 103 -25.69 -15.34 3.98
CA ALA A 103 -25.00 -14.21 4.60
C ALA A 103 -24.95 -12.98 3.67
N ALA A 104 -24.59 -13.16 2.40
CA ALA A 104 -24.54 -12.08 1.42
C ALA A 104 -25.89 -11.39 1.21
N LYS A 105 -26.99 -12.15 1.15
CA LYS A 105 -28.35 -11.57 1.05
C LYS A 105 -28.69 -10.69 2.25
N TRP A 106 -28.42 -11.17 3.46
CA TRP A 106 -28.72 -10.42 4.68
C TRP A 106 -27.80 -9.21 4.88
N TYR A 107 -26.50 -9.35 4.59
CA TYR A 107 -25.58 -8.20 4.57
C TYR A 107 -26.02 -7.16 3.56
N ARG A 108 -26.44 -7.55 2.35
CA ARG A 108 -26.95 -6.60 1.34
C ARG A 108 -28.15 -5.82 1.85
N ARG A 109 -29.16 -6.50 2.42
CA ARG A 109 -30.34 -5.82 3.00
C ARG A 109 -29.99 -4.78 4.08
N ALA A 110 -28.97 -5.06 4.90
CA ALA A 110 -28.48 -4.14 5.92
C ALA A 110 -27.62 -3.02 5.32
N ALA A 111 -26.80 -3.34 4.32
CA ALA A 111 -25.91 -2.42 3.62
C ALA A 111 -26.68 -1.38 2.80
N ASP A 112 -27.76 -1.80 2.13
CA ASP A 112 -28.69 -0.93 1.39
C ASP A 112 -29.42 0.05 2.31
N ARG A 113 -29.59 -0.31 3.58
CA ARG A 113 -30.12 0.57 4.64
C ARG A 113 -29.05 1.47 5.27
N GLY A 114 -27.84 1.48 4.72
CA GLY A 114 -26.78 2.37 5.15
C GLY A 114 -25.97 1.86 6.36
N LEU A 115 -26.10 0.60 6.79
CA LEU A 115 -25.29 0.11 7.92
C LEU A 115 -23.83 -0.13 7.49
N ALA A 116 -22.89 0.72 7.94
CA ALA A 116 -21.48 0.66 7.57
C ALA A 116 -20.81 -0.71 7.81
N ASP A 117 -21.07 -1.36 8.96
CA ASP A 117 -20.53 -2.69 9.27
C ASP A 117 -20.97 -3.76 8.25
N ALA A 118 -22.22 -3.67 7.79
CA ALA A 118 -22.76 -4.57 6.77
C ALA A 118 -22.20 -4.27 5.38
N GLN A 119 -21.99 -2.99 5.06
CA GLN A 119 -21.32 -2.59 3.82
C GLN A 119 -19.88 -3.12 3.77
N ASN A 120 -19.12 -3.00 4.87
CA ASN A 120 -17.77 -3.55 4.98
C ASN A 120 -17.75 -5.10 4.87
N SER A 121 -18.71 -5.76 5.51
CA SER A 121 -18.82 -7.23 5.47
C SER A 121 -19.22 -7.74 4.09
N LEU A 122 -20.18 -7.09 3.43
CA LEU A 122 -20.57 -7.39 2.05
C LEU A 122 -19.40 -7.17 1.07
N ALA A 123 -18.68 -6.06 1.22
CA ALA A 123 -17.48 -5.79 0.44
C ALA A 123 -16.42 -6.90 0.57
N THR A 124 -16.29 -7.45 1.78
CA THR A 124 -15.39 -8.57 2.06
C THR A 124 -15.83 -9.84 1.35
N LEU A 125 -17.13 -10.14 1.31
CA LEU A 125 -17.66 -11.28 0.56
C LEU A 125 -17.39 -11.15 -0.94
N TYR A 126 -17.64 -9.97 -1.53
CA TYR A 126 -17.29 -9.68 -2.92
C TYR A 126 -15.80 -9.80 -3.21
N SER A 127 -14.94 -9.29 -2.32
CA SER A 127 -13.49 -9.34 -2.49
C SER A 127 -12.94 -10.76 -2.54
N TYR A 128 -13.57 -11.70 -1.83
CA TYR A 128 -13.14 -13.10 -1.78
C TYR A 128 -14.00 -14.05 -2.63
N GLY A 129 -15.09 -13.57 -3.25
CA GLY A 129 -16.03 -14.41 -3.98
C GLY A 129 -16.75 -15.43 -3.09
N ARG A 130 -17.09 -15.06 -1.86
CA ARG A 130 -17.75 -15.97 -0.89
C ARG A 130 -19.25 -15.75 -0.91
N GLY A 131 -19.99 -16.72 -1.45
CA GLY A 131 -21.46 -16.64 -1.57
C GLY A 131 -21.97 -15.65 -2.61
N VAL A 132 -21.05 -14.96 -3.29
CA VAL A 132 -21.27 -14.06 -4.43
C VAL A 132 -20.12 -14.25 -5.42
N GLU A 133 -20.32 -13.89 -6.68
CA GLU A 133 -19.23 -13.83 -7.64
C GLU A 133 -18.17 -12.82 -7.19
N ARG A 134 -16.89 -13.16 -7.38
CA ARG A 134 -15.79 -12.29 -6.95
C ARG A 134 -15.75 -11.04 -7.82
N ASP A 135 -15.94 -9.88 -7.20
CA ASP A 135 -15.91 -8.58 -7.88
C ASP A 135 -15.17 -7.56 -7.02
N HIS A 136 -13.95 -7.21 -7.43
CA HIS A 136 -13.14 -6.23 -6.71
C HIS A 136 -13.67 -4.81 -6.86
N ALA A 137 -14.30 -4.47 -7.99
CA ALA A 137 -14.85 -3.13 -8.21
C ALA A 137 -16.07 -2.90 -7.32
N GLU A 138 -16.97 -3.89 -7.23
CA GLU A 138 -18.11 -3.84 -6.33
C GLU A 138 -17.68 -3.86 -4.86
N ALA A 139 -16.68 -4.67 -4.50
CA ALA A 139 -16.08 -4.62 -3.17
C ALA A 139 -15.54 -3.22 -2.83
N ALA A 140 -14.80 -2.58 -3.74
CA ALA A 140 -14.27 -1.25 -3.51
C ALA A 140 -15.36 -0.17 -3.37
N ARG A 141 -16.48 -0.30 -4.11
CA ARG A 141 -17.65 0.58 -3.95
C ARG A 141 -18.26 0.46 -2.55
N TRP A 142 -18.47 -0.75 -2.06
CA TRP A 142 -19.01 -0.98 -0.72
C TRP A 142 -18.05 -0.57 0.40
N PHE A 143 -16.75 -0.88 0.27
CA PHE A 143 -15.74 -0.38 1.21
C PHE A 143 -15.72 1.15 1.24
N ARG A 144 -15.85 1.83 0.10
CA ARG A 144 -15.92 3.30 0.05
C ARG A 144 -17.12 3.85 0.82
N ARG A 145 -18.32 3.30 0.59
CA ARG A 145 -19.53 3.73 1.32
C ARG A 145 -19.40 3.58 2.84
N ALA A 146 -18.81 2.49 3.31
CA ALA A 146 -18.56 2.27 4.74
C ALA A 146 -17.47 3.20 5.28
N ALA A 147 -16.39 3.38 4.52
CA ALA A 147 -15.25 4.20 4.91
C ALA A 147 -15.59 5.70 5.03
N GLU A 148 -16.47 6.20 4.14
CA GLU A 148 -17.00 7.56 4.16
C GLU A 148 -17.89 7.83 5.37
N GLN A 149 -18.55 6.80 5.92
CA GLN A 149 -19.30 6.88 7.17
C GLN A 149 -18.42 6.79 8.43
N GLY A 150 -17.11 6.64 8.25
CA GLY A 150 -16.15 6.60 9.36
C GLY A 150 -15.76 5.20 9.81
N ASP A 151 -16.24 4.11 9.19
CA ASP A 151 -15.86 2.76 9.61
C ASP A 151 -14.34 2.53 9.44
N ALA A 152 -13.62 2.38 10.56
CA ALA A 152 -12.17 2.30 10.56
C ALA A 152 -11.65 1.03 9.85
N MET A 153 -12.42 -0.06 9.87
CA MET A 153 -12.03 -1.29 9.19
C MET A 153 -12.16 -1.13 7.67
N ALA A 154 -13.28 -0.59 7.18
CA ALA A 154 -13.49 -0.27 5.78
C ALA A 154 -12.49 0.75 5.26
N GLN A 155 -12.13 1.77 6.05
CA GLN A 155 -11.06 2.71 5.71
C GLN A 155 -9.72 1.98 5.51
N SER A 156 -9.38 1.04 6.39
CA SER A 156 -8.17 0.22 6.21
C SER A 156 -8.27 -0.68 4.97
N ASN A 157 -9.41 -1.32 4.75
CA ASN A 157 -9.62 -2.20 3.59
C ASN A 157 -9.60 -1.44 2.27
N LEU A 158 -10.21 -0.25 2.21
CA LEU A 158 -10.17 0.62 1.04
C LEU A 158 -8.74 1.13 0.79
N GLY A 159 -8.01 1.49 1.84
CA GLY A 159 -6.59 1.83 1.74
C GLY A 159 -5.79 0.71 1.10
N PHE A 160 -6.06 -0.54 1.49
CA PHE A 160 -5.45 -1.72 0.89
C PHE A 160 -5.83 -1.91 -0.58
N ARG A 161 -7.09 -1.68 -0.97
CA ARG A 161 -7.50 -1.74 -2.39
C ARG A 161 -6.79 -0.71 -3.24
N TYR A 162 -6.64 0.52 -2.76
CA TYR A 162 -5.81 1.53 -3.44
C TYR A 162 -4.34 1.16 -3.48
N GLU A 163 -3.80 0.53 -2.43
CA GLU A 163 -2.41 0.07 -2.42
C GLU A 163 -2.16 -1.03 -3.45
N GLN A 164 -3.09 -1.98 -3.61
CA GLN A 164 -2.96 -3.10 -4.56
C GLN A 164 -3.48 -2.78 -5.98
N GLY A 165 -4.28 -1.72 -6.15
CA GLY A 165 -4.98 -1.47 -7.42
C GLY A 165 -6.13 -2.44 -7.70
N GLU A 166 -6.75 -2.99 -6.65
CA GLU A 166 -7.82 -3.99 -6.78
C GLU A 166 -9.19 -3.31 -6.79
N GLY A 167 -9.86 -3.33 -7.95
CA GLY A 167 -11.19 -2.70 -8.11
C GLY A 167 -11.16 -1.16 -8.14
N VAL A 168 -9.99 -0.56 -7.93
CA VAL A 168 -9.71 0.87 -8.07
C VAL A 168 -8.33 1.06 -8.70
N PRO A 169 -8.05 2.17 -9.41
CA PRO A 169 -6.70 2.48 -9.84
C PRO A 169 -5.74 2.52 -8.66
N GLN A 170 -4.56 1.91 -8.81
CA GLN A 170 -3.56 1.90 -7.76
C GLN A 170 -3.14 3.33 -7.40
N SER A 171 -3.16 3.67 -6.12
CA SER A 171 -2.71 4.96 -5.59
C SER A 171 -2.23 4.82 -4.16
N TYR A 172 -0.91 4.90 -3.96
CA TYR A 172 -0.34 4.93 -2.62
C TYR A 172 -0.72 6.20 -1.86
N GLU A 173 -0.98 7.30 -2.57
CA GLU A 173 -1.41 8.52 -1.92
C GLU A 173 -2.80 8.34 -1.29
N GLU A 174 -3.75 7.74 -2.02
CA GLU A 174 -5.10 7.43 -1.51
C GLU A 174 -5.02 6.37 -0.41
N ALA A 175 -4.18 5.35 -0.58
CA ALA A 175 -3.93 4.35 0.46
C ALA A 175 -3.49 5.01 1.77
N MET A 176 -2.48 5.89 1.72
CA MET A 176 -1.98 6.62 2.90
C MET A 176 -3.06 7.50 3.52
N ARG A 177 -3.91 8.18 2.72
CA ARG A 177 -5.04 8.98 3.24
C ARG A 177 -6.00 8.11 4.04
N TRP A 178 -6.47 7.00 3.47
CA TRP A 178 -7.43 6.12 4.12
C TRP A 178 -6.84 5.40 5.33
N TYR A 179 -5.61 4.91 5.24
CA TYR A 179 -4.92 4.32 6.38
C TYR A 179 -4.73 5.32 7.52
N ARG A 180 -4.39 6.59 7.25
CA ARG A 180 -4.27 7.62 8.30
C ARG A 180 -5.60 7.88 9.01
N ARG A 181 -6.71 7.90 8.28
CA ARG A 181 -8.06 8.01 8.88
C ARG A 181 -8.35 6.83 9.80
N ALA A 182 -8.11 5.60 9.35
CA ALA A 182 -8.30 4.40 10.17
C ALA A 182 -7.37 4.37 11.39
N ALA A 183 -6.10 4.73 11.21
CA ALA A 183 -5.08 4.72 12.27
C ALA A 183 -5.37 5.77 13.37
N ALA A 184 -5.95 6.91 13.01
CA ALA A 184 -6.41 7.93 13.95
C ALA A 184 -7.50 7.40 14.90
N GLN A 185 -8.32 6.45 14.42
CA GLN A 185 -9.35 5.77 15.20
C GLN A 185 -8.84 4.56 16.00
N GLY A 186 -7.54 4.29 15.99
CA GLY A 186 -6.98 3.15 16.71
C GLY A 186 -6.61 1.96 15.84
N ASN A 187 -7.06 1.88 14.59
CA ASN A 187 -6.95 0.65 13.80
C ASN A 187 -5.50 0.16 13.67
N ALA A 188 -5.22 -1.01 14.25
CA ALA A 188 -3.87 -1.59 14.30
C ALA A 188 -3.37 -2.05 12.92
N ILE A 189 -4.28 -2.54 12.06
CA ILE A 189 -3.95 -2.99 10.71
C ILE A 189 -3.49 -1.79 9.89
N ALA A 190 -4.25 -0.70 9.88
CA ALA A 190 -3.88 0.53 9.20
C ALA A 190 -2.57 1.12 9.73
N ARG A 191 -2.34 1.10 11.05
CA ARG A 191 -1.04 1.49 11.64
C ARG A 191 0.10 0.63 11.12
N ASN A 192 -0.09 -0.69 11.01
CA ASN A 192 0.90 -1.57 10.38
C ASN A 192 1.11 -1.21 8.90
N SER A 193 0.04 -1.00 8.14
CA SER A 193 0.14 -0.66 6.72
C SER A 193 0.88 0.67 6.49
N ILE A 194 0.64 1.69 7.33
CA ILE A 194 1.44 2.93 7.29
C ILE A 194 2.92 2.62 7.57
N GLY A 195 3.19 1.75 8.54
CA GLY A 195 4.54 1.25 8.81
C GLY A 195 5.17 0.60 7.57
N ASP A 196 4.43 -0.26 6.87
CA ASP A 196 4.87 -0.89 5.62
C ASP A 196 5.14 0.14 4.53
N MET A 197 4.29 1.15 4.40
CA MET A 197 4.48 2.23 3.43
C MET A 197 5.76 3.03 3.69
N TYR A 198 6.05 3.38 4.95
CA TYR A 198 7.31 4.03 5.30
C TYR A 198 8.53 3.10 5.16
N ASN A 199 8.38 1.82 5.53
CA ASN A 199 9.47 0.85 5.45
C ASN A 199 9.89 0.57 4.00
N LEU A 200 8.93 0.55 3.08
CA LEU A 200 9.13 0.25 1.67
C LEU A 200 9.25 1.51 0.80
N GLY A 201 8.90 2.69 1.32
CA GLY A 201 8.87 3.92 0.53
C GLY A 201 7.70 4.00 -0.46
N ARG A 202 6.56 3.40 -0.13
CA ARG A 202 5.35 3.38 -0.99
C ARG A 202 4.53 4.64 -0.76
N GLY A 203 4.49 5.55 -1.73
CA GLY A 203 3.75 6.82 -1.65
C GLY A 203 4.34 7.84 -0.66
N VAL A 204 5.46 7.51 -0.02
CA VAL A 204 6.22 8.39 0.89
C VAL A 204 7.70 8.06 0.75
N ARG A 205 8.59 9.02 1.07
CA ARG A 205 10.03 8.74 1.17
C ARG A 205 10.27 7.64 2.19
N GLN A 206 11.08 6.64 1.84
CA GLN A 206 11.44 5.56 2.77
C GLN A 206 12.00 6.12 4.07
N ASP A 207 11.40 5.69 5.19
CA ASP A 207 11.79 6.08 6.54
C ASP A 207 11.55 4.92 7.51
N ARG A 208 12.59 4.11 7.73
CA ARG A 208 12.47 2.94 8.60
C ARG A 208 12.33 3.30 10.07
N ALA A 209 12.75 4.50 10.48
CA ALA A 209 12.56 4.95 11.85
C ALA A 209 11.09 5.31 12.08
N GLU A 210 10.46 5.99 11.13
CA GLU A 210 9.02 6.25 11.17
C GLU A 210 8.22 4.94 11.05
N ALA A 211 8.63 4.01 10.19
CA ALA A 211 8.04 2.68 10.12
C ALA A 211 8.05 1.96 11.48
N ALA A 212 9.19 1.97 12.17
CA ALA A 212 9.32 1.38 13.51
C ALA A 212 8.38 2.02 14.53
N ARG A 213 8.09 3.33 14.43
CA ARG A 213 7.12 4.02 15.30
C ARG A 213 5.70 3.51 15.04
N TRP A 214 5.29 3.42 13.78
CA TRP A 214 3.97 2.91 13.39
C TRP A 214 3.79 1.43 13.75
N TYR A 215 4.78 0.59 13.46
CA TYR A 215 4.77 -0.82 13.88
C TYR A 215 4.69 -0.94 15.40
N ARG A 216 5.36 -0.09 16.19
CA ARG A 216 5.26 -0.12 17.65
C ARG A 216 3.84 0.16 18.15
N LEU A 217 3.13 1.12 17.53
CA LEU A 217 1.73 1.41 17.88
C LEU A 217 0.78 0.23 17.55
N ALA A 218 1.01 -0.46 16.44
CA ALA A 218 0.25 -1.65 16.07
C ALA A 218 0.61 -2.88 16.93
N ALA A 219 1.91 -3.12 17.14
CA ALA A 219 2.44 -4.20 17.98
C ALA A 219 2.02 -4.06 19.45
N GLY A 220 1.94 -2.82 19.95
CA GLY A 220 1.44 -2.47 21.28
C GLY A 220 -0.02 -2.88 21.50
N GLN A 221 -0.81 -2.98 20.44
CA GLN A 221 -2.19 -3.48 20.46
C GLN A 221 -2.28 -4.99 20.28
N GLY A 222 -1.15 -5.69 20.16
CA GLY A 222 -1.12 -7.14 20.01
C GLY A 222 -1.22 -7.66 18.59
N LEU A 223 -1.15 -6.80 17.55
CA LEU A 223 -1.22 -7.25 16.17
C LEU A 223 0.00 -8.12 15.81
N PRO A 224 -0.15 -9.41 15.50
CA PRO A 224 0.97 -10.33 15.28
C PRO A 224 1.89 -9.90 14.13
N LEU A 225 1.31 -9.42 13.03
CA LEU A 225 2.06 -8.97 11.86
C LEU A 225 2.97 -7.79 12.18
N ALA A 226 2.48 -6.80 12.94
CA ALA A 226 3.29 -5.66 13.37
C ALA A 226 4.38 -6.05 14.36
N GLN A 227 4.10 -7.02 15.24
CA GLN A 227 5.11 -7.58 16.14
C GLN A 227 6.23 -8.24 15.32
N TYR A 228 5.89 -9.07 14.34
CA TYR A 228 6.87 -9.68 13.45
C TYR A 228 7.70 -8.64 12.67
N ASN A 229 7.05 -7.63 12.09
CA ASN A 229 7.73 -6.54 11.36
C ASN A 229 8.69 -5.76 12.26
N LEU A 230 8.28 -5.43 13.49
CA LEU A 230 9.13 -4.74 14.45
C LEU A 230 10.31 -5.61 14.91
N GLY A 231 10.09 -6.93 15.06
CA GLY A 231 11.14 -7.91 15.32
C GLY A 231 12.22 -7.90 14.23
N ARG A 232 11.81 -7.88 12.96
CA ARG A 232 12.74 -7.80 11.82
C ARG A 232 13.53 -6.49 11.78
N LEU A 233 12.93 -5.36 12.13
CA LEU A 233 13.66 -4.08 12.19
C LEU A 233 14.74 -4.12 13.29
N HIS A 234 14.43 -4.69 14.45
CA HIS A 234 15.41 -4.87 15.52
C HIS A 234 16.51 -5.87 15.18
N GLU A 235 16.19 -6.99 14.51
CA GLU A 235 17.19 -7.98 14.06
C GLU A 235 18.21 -7.34 13.10
N ARG A 236 17.74 -6.47 12.20
CA ARG A 236 18.54 -5.86 11.14
C ARG A 236 19.19 -4.54 11.53
N GLY A 237 18.77 -3.91 12.62
CA GLY A 237 19.17 -2.54 12.96
C GLY A 237 18.65 -1.50 11.98
N ALA A 238 17.48 -1.74 11.38
CA ALA A 238 16.95 -0.93 10.29
C ALA A 238 15.97 0.11 10.84
N GLY A 239 16.39 1.37 10.95
CA GLY A 239 15.58 2.46 11.53
C GLY A 239 15.46 2.43 13.06
N VAL A 240 16.00 1.39 13.70
CA VAL A 240 16.18 1.25 15.16
C VAL A 240 17.55 0.61 15.41
N PRO A 241 18.18 0.82 16.58
CA PRO A 241 19.39 0.09 16.94
C PRO A 241 19.18 -1.41 16.87
N ARG A 242 20.19 -2.12 16.36
CA ARG A 242 20.17 -3.59 16.29
C ARG A 242 20.07 -4.18 17.70
N ASP A 243 19.07 -5.02 17.93
CA ASP A 243 18.77 -5.55 19.26
C ASP A 243 18.11 -6.94 19.14
N PHE A 244 18.93 -7.98 19.28
CA PHE A 244 18.48 -9.37 19.20
C PHE A 244 17.56 -9.78 20.37
N VAL A 245 17.70 -9.15 21.54
CA VAL A 245 16.81 -9.41 22.70
C VAL A 245 15.40 -8.92 22.39
N ARG A 246 15.27 -7.71 21.83
CA ARG A 246 13.97 -7.18 21.38
C ARG A 246 13.43 -7.92 20.16
N ALA A 247 14.28 -8.33 19.22
CA ALA A 247 13.86 -9.13 18.08
C ALA A 247 13.25 -10.47 18.55
N TYR A 248 13.94 -11.21 19.43
CA TYR A 248 13.42 -12.44 20.03
C TYR A 248 12.07 -12.23 20.72
N LYS A 249 11.96 -11.16 21.53
CA LYS A 249 10.71 -10.81 22.21
C LYS A 249 9.56 -10.68 21.21
N TRP A 250 9.75 -9.87 20.18
CA TRP A 250 8.69 -9.57 19.22
C TRP A 250 8.32 -10.77 18.35
N PHE A 251 9.29 -11.58 17.91
CA PHE A 251 9.01 -12.82 17.20
C PHE A 251 8.25 -13.83 18.07
N SER A 252 8.60 -13.93 19.36
CA SER A 252 7.88 -14.79 20.30
C SER A 252 6.43 -14.35 20.51
N LEU A 253 6.20 -13.04 20.66
CA LEU A 253 4.84 -12.49 20.81
C LEU A 253 4.01 -12.68 19.53
N ALA A 254 4.61 -12.49 18.35
CA ALA A 254 3.94 -12.69 17.06
C ALA A 254 3.52 -14.16 16.89
N ALA A 255 4.41 -15.11 17.14
CA ALA A 255 4.12 -16.54 17.06
C ALA A 255 3.00 -16.97 18.03
N ALA A 256 3.00 -16.44 19.26
CA ALA A 256 2.00 -16.77 20.27
C ALA A 256 0.61 -16.21 19.95
N ARG A 257 0.54 -15.08 19.25
CA ARG A 257 -0.72 -14.35 18.99
C ARG A 257 -1.29 -14.52 17.60
N ALA A 258 -0.54 -15.08 16.65
CA ALA A 258 -1.05 -15.44 15.35
C ALA A 258 -2.28 -16.36 15.50
N SER A 259 -3.37 -16.06 14.80
CA SER A 259 -4.56 -16.91 14.79
C SER A 259 -4.28 -18.27 14.13
N ALA A 260 -5.21 -19.22 14.26
CA ALA A 260 -5.11 -20.52 13.60
C ALA A 260 -5.04 -20.42 12.06
N ARG A 261 -5.56 -19.33 11.48
CA ARG A 261 -5.53 -19.07 10.03
C ARG A 261 -4.21 -18.45 9.55
N GLU A 262 -3.39 -17.93 10.46
CA GLU A 262 -2.11 -17.27 10.15
C GLU A 262 -0.92 -18.25 10.29
N VAL A 263 -1.07 -19.47 9.77
CA VAL A 263 -0.08 -20.56 9.90
C VAL A 263 1.30 -20.15 9.39
N GLN A 264 1.35 -19.46 8.24
CA GLN A 264 2.60 -19.00 7.64
C GLN A 264 3.32 -17.96 8.51
N LEU A 265 2.59 -16.94 8.98
CA LEU A 265 3.16 -15.91 9.87
C LEU A 265 3.70 -16.53 11.15
N ARG A 266 2.94 -17.47 11.75
CA ARG A 266 3.39 -18.22 12.93
C ARG A 266 4.68 -18.99 12.62
N GLY A 267 4.74 -19.69 11.49
CA GLY A 267 5.93 -20.41 11.04
C GLY A 267 7.16 -19.52 10.92
N TYR A 268 7.05 -18.41 10.17
CA TYR A 268 8.14 -17.44 10.01
C TYR A 268 8.58 -16.84 11.35
N ALA A 269 7.63 -16.47 12.21
CA ALA A 269 7.95 -15.91 13.52
C ALA A 269 8.68 -16.91 14.42
N VAL A 270 8.30 -18.19 14.40
CA VAL A 270 9.00 -19.26 15.15
C VAL A 270 10.41 -19.48 14.60
N GLN A 271 10.56 -19.56 13.28
CA GLN A 271 11.85 -19.75 12.62
C GLN A 271 12.81 -18.59 12.94
N ASP A 272 12.34 -17.36 12.78
CA ASP A 272 13.13 -16.15 13.05
C ASP A 272 13.47 -16.01 14.54
N ARG A 273 12.52 -16.33 15.43
CA ARG A 273 12.77 -16.42 16.88
C ARG A 273 13.92 -17.38 17.19
N ASN A 274 13.88 -18.59 16.64
CA ASN A 274 14.89 -19.62 16.89
C ASN A 274 16.25 -19.22 16.32
N ARG A 275 16.28 -18.64 15.11
CA ARG A 275 17.49 -18.09 14.49
C ARG A 275 18.14 -17.01 15.35
N VAL A 276 17.34 -16.08 15.88
CA VAL A 276 17.85 -15.03 16.76
C VAL A 276 18.30 -15.61 18.11
N ALA A 277 17.58 -16.59 18.66
CA ALA A 277 17.94 -17.25 19.92
C ALA A 277 19.34 -17.87 19.88
N ALA A 278 19.72 -18.49 18.76
CA ALA A 278 21.05 -19.06 18.55
C ALA A 278 22.19 -18.02 18.58
N ARG A 279 21.88 -16.73 18.51
CA ARG A 279 22.84 -15.62 18.57
C ARG A 279 22.91 -14.94 19.94
N LEU A 280 22.08 -15.35 20.89
CA LEU A 280 22.00 -14.76 22.22
C LEU A 280 22.80 -15.59 23.22
N THR A 281 23.50 -14.92 24.13
CA THR A 281 24.01 -15.56 25.36
C THR A 281 22.85 -16.03 26.23
N GLN A 282 23.11 -16.97 27.14
CA GLN A 282 22.10 -17.47 28.09
C GLN A 282 21.45 -16.33 28.90
N ALA A 283 22.25 -15.36 29.37
CA ALA A 283 21.75 -14.19 30.09
C ALA A 283 20.84 -13.30 29.22
N GLN A 284 21.22 -13.07 27.97
CA GLN A 284 20.41 -12.29 27.03
C GLN A 284 19.12 -13.01 26.65
N LEU A 285 19.17 -14.34 26.45
CA LEU A 285 18.00 -15.15 26.16
C LEU A 285 17.02 -15.17 27.35
N ALA A 286 17.52 -15.36 28.58
CA ALA A 286 16.71 -15.30 29.79
C ALA A 286 16.03 -13.92 29.95
N ARG A 287 16.77 -12.84 29.67
CA ARG A 287 16.21 -11.47 29.63
C ARG A 287 15.12 -11.34 28.56
N ALA A 288 15.34 -11.85 27.35
CA ALA A 288 14.38 -11.78 26.25
C ALA A 288 13.08 -12.53 26.59
N GLN A 289 13.19 -13.74 27.15
CA GLN A 289 12.06 -14.53 27.61
C GLN A 289 11.26 -13.85 28.72
N ARG A 290 11.94 -13.22 29.69
CA ARG A 290 11.29 -12.44 30.75
C ARG A 290 10.49 -11.26 30.16
N LEU A 291 11.10 -10.48 29.26
CA LEU A 291 10.41 -9.38 28.58
C LEU A 291 9.19 -9.83 27.76
N THR A 292 9.21 -11.05 27.21
CA THR A 292 8.05 -11.64 26.52
C THR A 292 6.93 -11.97 27.51
N ARG A 293 7.25 -12.61 28.64
CA ARG A 293 6.27 -13.00 29.67
C ARG A 293 5.63 -11.81 30.38
N GLU A 294 6.39 -10.76 30.61
CA GLU A 294 5.91 -9.54 31.28
C GLU A 294 5.11 -8.61 30.37
N TRP A 295 5.21 -8.78 29.06
CA TRP A 295 4.52 -7.91 28.12
C TRP A 295 2.99 -8.03 28.22
N ARG A 296 2.29 -6.89 28.18
CA ARG A 296 0.83 -6.80 28.17
C ARG A 296 0.38 -5.85 27.05
N PRO A 297 -0.65 -6.21 26.26
CA PRO A 297 -1.25 -5.30 25.27
C PRO A 297 -1.72 -4.00 25.94
N GLY A 298 -1.65 -2.88 25.24
CA GLY A 298 -2.18 -1.58 25.70
C GLY A 298 -1.28 -0.82 26.68
N ARG A 299 -0.44 -1.50 27.49
CA ARG A 299 0.46 -0.84 28.46
C ARG A 299 1.54 0.00 27.78
N ASP A 300 2.06 -0.50 26.66
CA ASP A 300 3.06 0.19 25.81
C ASP A 300 2.40 0.97 24.64
N ALA A 301 1.06 1.05 24.60
CA ALA A 301 0.31 1.66 23.50
C ALA A 301 0.10 3.18 23.67
N LYS A 302 0.50 3.76 24.81
CA LYS A 302 0.54 5.21 24.94
C LYS A 302 1.66 5.74 24.04
N PRO A 303 1.37 6.56 23.01
CA PRO A 303 2.41 7.38 22.42
C PRO A 303 3.06 8.21 23.55
N PRO A 304 4.35 8.57 23.45
CA PRO A 304 4.90 9.56 24.36
C PRO A 304 3.94 10.75 24.43
N ALA A 305 3.64 11.21 25.64
CA ALA A 305 2.61 12.21 25.89
C ALA A 305 2.75 13.36 24.88
N ARG A 306 1.67 13.61 24.14
CA ARG A 306 1.51 14.91 23.48
C ARG A 306 1.44 15.93 24.64
N PRO A 307 2.17 17.05 24.61
CA PRO A 307 1.98 18.07 25.61
C PRO A 307 0.50 18.45 25.65
N PRO A 308 -0.05 18.76 26.85
CA PRO A 308 -1.47 19.07 27.00
C PRO A 308 -1.89 20.16 26.01
N ALA A 309 -3.11 20.04 25.49
CA ALA A 309 -3.75 21.10 24.74
C ALA A 309 -4.02 22.26 25.72
N GLY A 310 -3.16 23.26 25.67
CA GLY A 310 -3.21 24.48 26.48
C GLY A 310 -1.89 25.20 26.29
N ASP A 311 -1.95 26.37 25.65
CA ASP A 311 -0.85 27.34 25.44
C ASP A 311 0.22 27.02 24.38
N GLY A 312 -0.06 26.11 23.43
CA GLY A 312 0.77 25.90 22.24
C GLY A 312 0.23 26.62 20.99
N PRO A 313 1.09 27.10 20.08
CA PRO A 313 0.65 27.70 18.82
C PRO A 313 -0.14 26.70 17.96
N ASP A 314 -1.20 27.18 17.30
CA ASP A 314 -2.08 26.33 16.52
C ASP A 314 -1.39 25.75 15.26
N ARG A 315 -2.01 24.72 14.66
CA ARG A 315 -1.44 23.99 13.52
C ARG A 315 -1.12 24.90 12.32
N LYS A 316 -1.94 25.93 12.07
CA LYS A 316 -1.71 26.90 10.98
C LYS A 316 -0.52 27.78 11.31
N THR A 317 -0.39 28.24 12.57
CA THR A 317 0.78 29.01 13.03
C THR A 317 2.07 28.20 12.88
N VAL A 318 2.05 26.92 13.24
CA VAL A 318 3.23 26.05 13.10
C VAL A 318 3.59 25.84 11.63
N ALA A 319 2.61 25.62 10.76
CA ALA A 319 2.85 25.46 9.32
C ALA A 319 3.41 26.74 8.68
N ALA A 320 2.88 27.91 9.06
CA ALA A 320 3.39 29.21 8.60
C ALA A 320 4.83 29.44 9.06
N ALA A 321 5.16 29.10 10.30
CA ALA A 321 6.53 29.20 10.81
C ALA A 321 7.49 28.22 10.10
N GLN A 322 7.06 26.99 9.83
CA GLN A 322 7.84 26.02 9.04
C GLN A 322 8.10 26.55 7.62
N HIS A 323 7.12 27.18 6.99
CA HIS A 323 7.30 27.80 5.67
C HIS A 323 8.30 28.96 5.72
N ALA A 324 8.12 29.91 6.65
CA ALA A 324 9.01 31.06 6.80
C ALA A 324 10.46 30.64 7.12
N LEU A 325 10.65 29.65 7.99
CA LEU A 325 11.97 29.08 8.29
C LEU A 325 12.63 28.47 7.05
N ALA A 326 11.88 27.73 6.23
CA ALA A 326 12.41 27.13 5.00
C ALA A 326 12.86 28.19 3.99
N GLU A 327 12.06 29.24 3.82
CA GLU A 327 12.38 30.37 2.94
C GLU A 327 13.58 31.20 3.41
N LEU A 328 13.79 31.25 4.73
CA LEU A 328 14.98 31.84 5.35
C LEU A 328 16.20 30.89 5.36
N GLY A 329 16.11 29.73 4.71
CA GLY A 329 17.22 28.78 4.56
C GLY A 329 17.43 27.82 5.73
N TYR A 330 16.55 27.82 6.73
CA TYR A 330 16.56 26.81 7.79
C TYR A 330 15.91 25.51 7.29
N GLY A 331 16.23 24.37 7.93
CA GLY A 331 15.71 23.05 7.55
C GLY A 331 14.60 22.53 8.47
N PRO A 332 13.40 23.14 8.53
CA PRO A 332 12.37 22.80 9.52
C PRO A 332 11.63 21.49 9.22
N GLY A 333 11.81 20.90 8.03
CA GLY A 333 10.96 19.82 7.53
C GLY A 333 9.72 20.36 6.78
N PRO A 334 8.79 19.48 6.37
CA PRO A 334 7.59 19.90 5.63
C PRO A 334 6.68 20.81 6.48
N ALA A 335 5.98 21.75 5.83
CA ALA A 335 5.02 22.65 6.46
C ALA A 335 3.68 21.92 6.77
N ASP A 336 3.74 20.86 7.58
CA ASP A 336 2.62 19.99 7.92
C ASP A 336 1.86 20.45 9.19
N GLY A 337 2.35 21.51 9.84
CA GLY A 337 1.83 22.07 11.08
C GLY A 337 2.18 21.23 12.31
N VAL A 338 3.11 20.28 12.20
CA VAL A 338 3.57 19.42 13.30
C VAL A 338 4.89 19.93 13.82
N MET A 339 4.92 20.35 15.08
CA MET A 339 6.15 20.80 15.73
C MET A 339 7.05 19.60 16.10
N GLY A 340 7.78 19.10 15.10
CA GLY A 340 8.70 17.98 15.21
C GLY A 340 10.12 18.37 15.63
N PRO A 341 11.03 17.39 15.83
CA PRO A 341 12.42 17.63 16.21
C PRO A 341 13.18 18.52 15.23
N ARG A 342 12.94 18.37 13.92
CA ARG A 342 13.54 19.21 12.87
C ARG A 342 13.05 20.66 12.95
N THR A 343 11.75 20.86 13.11
CA THR A 343 11.16 22.20 13.28
C THR A 343 11.69 22.88 14.54
N ARG A 344 11.83 22.16 15.66
CA ARG A 344 12.44 22.69 16.88
C ARG A 344 13.92 23.03 16.72
N ALA A 345 14.67 22.22 15.96
CA ALA A 345 16.08 22.50 15.67
C ALA A 345 16.25 23.73 14.76
N ALA A 346 15.41 23.86 13.73
CA ALA A 346 15.36 25.05 12.88
C ALA A 346 14.98 26.31 13.66
N LEU A 347 14.00 26.21 14.57
CA LEU A 347 13.64 27.31 15.48
C LEU A 347 14.82 27.71 16.37
N ARG A 348 15.56 26.76 16.96
CA ARG A 348 16.76 27.09 17.75
C ARG A 348 17.82 27.82 16.95
N ALA A 349 18.08 27.35 15.73
CA ALA A 349 19.06 27.99 14.84
C ALA A 349 18.63 29.42 14.49
N PHE A 350 17.36 29.62 14.14
CA PHE A 350 16.81 30.95 13.87
C PHE A 350 16.84 31.85 15.11
N GLN A 351 16.38 31.36 16.27
CA GLN A 351 16.40 32.12 17.52
C GLN A 351 17.82 32.58 17.88
N ALA A 352 18.80 31.69 17.75
CA ALA A 352 20.20 32.03 17.97
C ALA A 352 20.67 33.14 17.00
N SER A 353 20.33 33.05 15.72
CA SER A 353 20.67 34.10 14.74
C SER A 353 19.96 35.44 14.99
N ALA A 354 18.78 35.40 15.61
CA ALA A 354 17.93 36.56 15.87
C ALA A 354 18.15 37.16 17.28
N GLY A 355 19.14 36.68 18.04
CA GLY A 355 19.40 37.13 19.41
C GLY A 355 18.27 36.80 20.40
N LEU A 356 17.47 35.77 20.12
CA LEU A 356 16.39 35.28 20.99
C LEU A 356 16.86 34.05 21.80
N PRO A 357 16.21 33.73 22.93
CA PRO A 357 16.47 32.48 23.64
C PRO A 357 16.31 31.26 22.71
N ALA A 358 17.38 30.50 22.50
CA ALA A 358 17.43 29.34 21.61
C ALA A 358 16.79 28.09 22.22
N ASP A 359 15.54 28.20 22.68
CA ASP A 359 14.79 27.16 23.37
C ASP A 359 14.01 26.23 22.41
N GLY A 360 13.92 26.58 21.13
CA GLY A 360 13.20 25.86 20.09
C GLY A 360 11.68 25.95 20.19
N ARG A 361 11.16 26.91 20.95
CA ARG A 361 9.73 27.18 21.13
C ARG A 361 9.27 28.29 20.18
N LEU A 362 8.11 28.12 19.57
CA LEU A 362 7.48 29.18 18.78
C LEU A 362 6.65 30.08 19.69
N SER A 363 7.33 30.95 20.44
CA SER A 363 6.69 32.00 21.25
C SER A 363 6.13 33.12 20.36
N LYS A 364 5.26 33.98 20.89
CA LYS A 364 4.77 35.18 20.19
C LYS A 364 5.93 36.03 19.65
N LYS A 365 6.95 36.28 20.48
CA LYS A 365 8.16 37.03 20.12
C LYS A 365 8.97 36.35 19.01
N THR A 366 9.07 35.01 19.05
CA THR A 366 9.74 34.24 17.99
C THR A 366 8.95 34.28 16.68
N ALA A 367 7.62 34.22 16.74
CA ALA A 367 6.76 34.30 15.56
C ALA A 367 6.83 35.69 14.90
N GLU A 368 6.78 36.76 15.68
CA GLU A 368 6.92 38.15 15.19
C GLU A 368 8.28 38.37 14.52
N ALA A 369 9.37 37.94 15.15
CA ALA A 369 10.71 38.03 14.59
C ALA A 369 10.86 37.23 13.28
N LEU A 370 10.24 36.05 13.21
CA LEU A 370 10.27 35.20 12.03
C LEU A 370 9.52 35.82 10.85
N VAL A 371 8.37 36.44 11.11
CA VAL A 371 7.60 37.18 10.08
C VAL A 371 8.40 38.37 9.58
N ALA A 372 9.00 39.17 10.47
CA ALA A 372 9.82 40.32 10.08
C ALA A 372 11.01 39.90 9.20
N ALA A 373 11.74 38.85 9.59
CA ALA A 373 12.86 38.32 8.82
C ALA A 373 12.43 37.82 7.43
N PHE A 374 11.30 37.10 7.36
CA PHE A 374 10.75 36.58 6.11
C PHE A 374 10.34 37.72 5.15
N VAL A 375 9.68 38.77 5.66
CA VAL A 375 9.30 39.94 4.87
C VAL A 375 10.53 40.69 4.35
N ALA A 376 11.55 40.88 5.20
CA ALA A 376 12.81 41.51 4.78
C ALA A 376 13.54 40.69 3.70
N ALA A 377 13.56 39.36 3.82
CA ALA A 377 14.14 38.47 2.82
C ALA A 377 13.37 38.51 1.48
N LYS A 378 12.04 38.62 1.51
CA LYS A 378 11.21 38.79 0.31
C LYS A 378 11.41 40.14 -0.36
N ALA A 379 11.56 41.21 0.42
CA ALA A 379 11.87 42.55 -0.10
C ALA A 379 13.26 42.57 -0.79
N ALA A 380 14.26 41.89 -0.22
CA ALA A 380 15.59 41.74 -0.83
C ALA A 380 15.58 40.89 -2.11
N GLN A 381 14.72 39.86 -2.19
CA GLN A 381 14.57 39.01 -3.37
C GLN A 381 13.80 39.68 -4.53
N ALA A 382 12.94 40.66 -4.25
CA ALA A 382 12.21 41.42 -5.27
C ALA A 382 13.12 42.33 -6.13
N GLY A 383 14.36 42.57 -5.70
CA GLY A 383 15.34 43.41 -6.39
C GLY A 383 16.24 42.70 -7.42
N THR A 384 16.13 41.39 -7.62
CA THR A 384 17.05 40.65 -8.53
C THR A 384 16.30 39.74 -9.50
N GLY A 385 16.59 39.89 -10.79
CA GLY A 385 15.82 39.37 -11.93
C GLY A 385 15.69 37.85 -12.09
N LYS A 386 14.76 37.48 -12.98
CA LYS A 386 14.30 36.13 -13.36
C LYS A 386 15.39 35.04 -13.37
N ALA A 387 15.36 34.14 -12.39
CA ALA A 387 16.05 32.86 -12.46
C ALA A 387 15.23 31.84 -13.30
N ARG A 388 15.91 31.14 -14.22
CA ARG A 388 15.36 30.00 -14.98
C ARG A 388 14.96 28.88 -14.02
N ARG A 389 13.79 28.27 -14.25
CA ARG A 389 13.30 27.11 -13.49
C ARG A 389 14.32 25.95 -13.53
N PRO A 390 14.57 25.25 -12.40
CA PRO A 390 15.43 24.07 -12.36
C PRO A 390 14.86 22.93 -13.22
N ILE A 391 15.74 22.13 -13.83
CA ILE A 391 15.40 20.95 -14.64
C ILE A 391 15.07 19.79 -13.71
N GLU A 392 13.90 19.17 -13.86
CA GLU A 392 13.39 18.12 -12.98
C GLU A 392 13.18 16.80 -13.72
N LEU A 393 13.22 15.68 -13.00
CA LEU A 393 12.95 14.36 -13.56
C LEU A 393 11.46 14.25 -13.95
N ALA A 394 11.18 14.22 -15.24
CA ALA A 394 9.83 14.20 -15.81
C ALA A 394 9.30 12.78 -16.10
N GLY A 395 10.19 11.81 -16.26
CA GLY A 395 9.82 10.43 -16.55
C GLY A 395 11.02 9.50 -16.57
N ALA A 396 10.76 8.20 -16.66
CA ALA A 396 11.80 7.19 -16.80
C ALA A 396 11.31 6.04 -17.68
N GLY A 397 12.26 5.23 -18.14
CA GLY A 397 12.02 4.01 -18.87
C GLY A 397 13.22 3.10 -18.76
N SER A 398 13.22 2.05 -19.55
CA SER A 398 14.29 1.07 -19.64
C SER A 398 15.03 1.21 -20.95
N GLY A 399 16.23 0.66 -21.00
CA GLY A 399 16.97 0.42 -22.22
C GLY A 399 17.86 -0.80 -22.04
N PHE A 400 18.61 -1.15 -23.06
CA PHE A 400 19.68 -2.13 -22.92
C PHE A 400 20.85 -1.84 -23.85
N ARG A 401 22.04 -2.28 -23.45
CA ARG A 401 23.27 -2.07 -24.21
C ARG A 401 23.33 -2.97 -25.43
N VAL A 402 23.68 -2.37 -26.57
CA VAL A 402 23.89 -3.03 -27.86
C VAL A 402 25.27 -2.65 -28.42
N GLY A 403 25.96 -3.64 -28.99
CA GLY A 403 27.29 -3.45 -29.57
C GLY A 403 28.42 -3.20 -28.55
N ALA A 404 29.65 -3.12 -29.05
CA ALA A 404 30.85 -2.85 -28.24
C ALA A 404 31.03 -1.36 -27.93
N ALA A 405 30.50 -0.47 -28.78
CA ALA A 405 30.56 0.98 -28.63
C ALA A 405 29.68 1.53 -27.49
N GLY A 406 28.89 0.69 -26.81
CA GLY A 406 28.14 1.09 -25.62
C GLY A 406 26.80 1.77 -25.90
N HIS A 407 26.32 1.74 -27.15
CA HIS A 407 24.99 2.23 -27.52
C HIS A 407 23.89 1.59 -26.67
N ILE A 408 22.85 2.36 -26.38
CA ILE A 408 21.69 1.90 -25.62
C ILE A 408 20.47 1.98 -26.53
N LEU A 409 19.79 0.85 -26.73
CA LEU A 409 18.49 0.82 -27.40
C LEU A 409 17.37 0.99 -26.36
N THR A 410 16.41 1.88 -26.64
CA THR A 410 15.21 2.16 -25.83
C THR A 410 14.04 2.49 -26.76
N ASN A 411 12.87 2.87 -26.22
CA ASN A 411 11.77 3.35 -27.04
C ASN A 411 11.83 4.86 -27.32
N ALA A 412 11.30 5.27 -28.47
CA ALA A 412 11.18 6.68 -28.83
C ALA A 412 10.33 7.47 -27.83
N HIS A 413 9.23 6.88 -27.34
CA HIS A 413 8.36 7.55 -26.37
C HIS A 413 9.01 7.78 -25.01
N VAL A 414 10.01 6.97 -24.61
CA VAL A 414 10.73 7.13 -23.33
C VAL A 414 11.54 8.43 -23.30
N VAL A 415 12.07 8.83 -24.46
CA VAL A 415 12.92 10.03 -24.60
C VAL A 415 12.20 11.22 -25.25
N ARG A 416 10.89 11.08 -25.52
CA ARG A 416 10.12 12.11 -26.23
C ARG A 416 9.89 13.34 -25.36
N GLY A 417 10.30 14.50 -25.89
CA GLY A 417 10.11 15.80 -25.24
C GLY A 417 11.00 16.02 -24.02
N CYS A 418 12.01 15.18 -23.78
CA CYS A 418 12.99 15.41 -22.72
C CYS A 418 13.89 16.59 -23.09
N ARG A 419 14.12 17.49 -22.13
CA ARG A 419 15.16 18.52 -22.22
C ARG A 419 16.55 17.91 -22.04
N GLU A 420 16.66 16.90 -21.18
CA GLU A 420 17.85 16.07 -21.05
C GLU A 420 17.46 14.60 -20.89
N VAL A 421 18.21 13.70 -21.54
CA VAL A 421 18.16 12.27 -21.24
C VAL A 421 19.37 11.92 -20.38
N ARG A 422 19.13 11.20 -19.28
CA ARG A 422 20.19 10.77 -18.36
C ARG A 422 20.15 9.27 -18.12
N VAL A 423 21.32 8.65 -17.98
CA VAL A 423 21.48 7.23 -17.67
C VAL A 423 22.40 7.10 -16.46
N PRO A 424 21.96 6.49 -15.35
CA PRO A 424 22.83 6.22 -14.23
C PRO A 424 23.71 4.99 -14.48
N PRO A 425 25.00 5.03 -14.08
CA PRO A 425 25.89 3.89 -14.22
C PRO A 425 25.48 2.70 -13.33
N ALA A 426 24.76 2.97 -12.23
CA ALA A 426 24.12 1.97 -11.37
C ALA A 426 22.87 2.58 -10.67
N PRO A 427 21.91 1.79 -10.17
CA PRO A 427 20.63 2.26 -9.62
C PRO A 427 20.71 3.29 -8.46
N HIS A 428 21.88 3.48 -7.86
CA HIS A 428 22.12 4.39 -6.74
C HIS A 428 23.21 5.44 -7.02
N MET A 429 23.66 5.54 -8.27
CA MET A 429 24.67 6.51 -8.69
C MET A 429 24.02 7.68 -9.44
N LYS A 430 24.65 8.86 -9.36
CA LYS A 430 24.19 10.05 -10.08
C LYS A 430 24.10 9.77 -11.58
N SER A 431 22.97 10.11 -12.18
CA SER A 431 22.75 9.94 -13.61
C SER A 431 23.62 10.89 -14.43
N ARG A 432 24.10 10.42 -15.58
CA ARG A 432 24.93 11.19 -16.52
C ARG A 432 24.10 11.50 -17.75
N ARG A 433 24.23 12.71 -18.29
CA ARG A 433 23.59 13.09 -19.54
C ARG A 433 24.13 12.22 -20.69
N VAL A 434 23.24 11.75 -21.55
CA VAL A 434 23.56 11.00 -22.77
C VAL A 434 22.88 11.67 -23.97
N ALA A 435 23.49 11.59 -25.15
CA ALA A 435 22.89 12.07 -26.38
C ALA A 435 21.87 11.05 -26.91
N VAL A 436 20.82 11.54 -27.58
CA VAL A 436 19.93 10.72 -28.40
C VAL A 436 20.52 10.73 -29.81
N ALA A 437 21.22 9.66 -30.18
CA ALA A 437 21.89 9.54 -31.49
C ALA A 437 20.88 9.45 -32.64
N ALA A 438 19.80 8.68 -32.43
CA ALA A 438 18.77 8.47 -33.45
C ALA A 438 17.40 8.19 -32.80
N ARG A 439 16.32 8.51 -33.52
CA ARG A 439 14.94 8.21 -33.08
C ARG A 439 14.05 7.88 -34.27
N ASN A 440 13.33 6.77 -34.17
CA ASN A 440 12.28 6.39 -35.10
C ASN A 440 10.94 6.30 -34.34
N ASP A 441 10.15 7.37 -34.40
CA ASP A 441 8.85 7.43 -33.72
C ASP A 441 7.85 6.40 -34.29
N ALA A 442 7.94 6.07 -35.59
CA ALA A 442 7.04 5.12 -36.23
C ALA A 442 7.26 3.69 -35.72
N ALA A 443 8.52 3.29 -35.52
CA ALA A 443 8.90 2.00 -34.94
C ALA A 443 8.95 2.03 -33.40
N ASP A 444 8.75 3.20 -32.78
CA ASP A 444 8.89 3.45 -31.34
C ASP A 444 10.26 3.03 -30.78
N LEU A 445 11.34 3.34 -31.50
CA LEU A 445 12.73 3.03 -31.13
C LEU A 445 13.57 4.30 -31.03
N ALA A 446 14.49 4.34 -30.09
CA ALA A 446 15.50 5.38 -29.97
C ALA A 446 16.85 4.78 -29.56
N LEU A 447 17.91 5.40 -30.04
CA LEU A 447 19.29 5.03 -29.79
C LEU A 447 19.96 6.12 -28.96
N LEU A 448 20.61 5.74 -27.87
CA LEU A 448 21.36 6.66 -27.01
C LEU A 448 22.86 6.35 -27.06
N GLU A 449 23.68 7.39 -26.96
CA GLU A 449 25.12 7.29 -26.79
C GLU A 449 25.45 6.98 -25.32
N GLY A 450 25.53 5.69 -24.99
CA GLY A 450 25.91 5.23 -23.66
C GLY A 450 27.43 5.17 -23.47
N PRO A 451 27.92 5.15 -22.22
CA PRO A 451 29.34 4.99 -21.97
C PRO A 451 29.82 3.63 -22.49
N ALA A 452 30.98 3.63 -23.17
CA ALA A 452 31.66 2.43 -23.63
C ALA A 452 32.03 1.52 -22.45
N GLY A 453 32.10 0.20 -22.70
CA GLY A 453 32.43 -0.79 -21.66
C GLY A 453 31.21 -1.20 -20.83
N GLY A 454 30.60 -2.32 -21.21
CA GLY A 454 29.49 -2.97 -20.53
C GLY A 454 29.10 -4.25 -21.26
N ARG A 455 28.47 -5.20 -20.57
CA ARG A 455 27.95 -6.40 -21.26
C ARG A 455 26.80 -5.98 -22.17
N SER A 456 26.77 -6.50 -23.39
CA SER A 456 25.65 -6.41 -24.32
C SER A 456 25.10 -7.81 -24.57
N ALA A 457 23.81 -7.90 -24.85
CA ALA A 457 23.20 -9.15 -25.30
C ALA A 457 23.24 -9.25 -26.83
N ALA A 458 23.29 -10.48 -27.31
CA ALA A 458 23.18 -10.76 -28.74
C ALA A 458 21.72 -10.84 -29.17
N PHE A 459 21.41 -10.37 -30.37
CA PHE A 459 20.13 -10.64 -31.02
C PHE A 459 20.06 -12.10 -31.48
N ARG A 460 18.86 -12.68 -31.47
CA ARG A 460 18.66 -14.04 -31.98
C ARG A 460 19.04 -14.12 -33.46
N ARG A 461 19.89 -15.09 -33.81
CA ARG A 461 20.30 -15.41 -35.18
C ARG A 461 19.37 -16.46 -35.80
N GLY A 462 19.04 -16.28 -37.09
CA GLY A 462 18.24 -17.25 -37.84
C GLY A 462 16.73 -17.06 -37.71
N ARG A 463 15.96 -18.16 -37.74
CA ARG A 463 14.49 -18.11 -37.76
C ARG A 463 13.93 -17.35 -36.56
N GLY A 464 12.89 -16.55 -36.82
CA GLY A 464 12.17 -15.77 -35.82
C GLY A 464 11.67 -16.61 -34.64
N ILE A 465 11.36 -15.94 -33.53
CA ILE A 465 10.71 -16.59 -32.40
C ILE A 465 9.34 -17.11 -32.82
N ARG A 466 8.87 -18.22 -32.22
CA ARG A 466 7.58 -18.84 -32.53
C ARG A 466 6.56 -18.53 -31.44
N PRO A 467 5.25 -18.49 -31.75
CA PRO A 467 4.21 -18.51 -30.73
C PRO A 467 4.40 -19.67 -29.76
N GLY A 468 4.08 -19.46 -28.49
CA GLY A 468 4.30 -20.41 -27.39
C GLY A 468 5.73 -20.46 -26.86
N ALA A 469 6.71 -19.83 -27.52
CA ALA A 469 8.09 -19.82 -27.02
C ALA A 469 8.20 -19.02 -25.71
N GLY A 470 8.85 -19.59 -24.70
CA GLY A 470 9.12 -18.93 -23.43
C GLY A 470 10.06 -17.73 -23.59
N VAL A 471 9.73 -16.65 -22.89
CA VAL A 471 10.50 -15.40 -22.91
C VAL A 471 10.71 -14.85 -21.51
N VAL A 472 11.81 -14.13 -21.36
CA VAL A 472 12.17 -13.36 -20.17
C VAL A 472 12.17 -11.89 -20.56
N VAL A 473 11.44 -11.07 -19.81
CA VAL A 473 11.36 -9.62 -19.99
C VAL A 473 12.08 -8.95 -18.85
N ALA A 474 13.01 -8.05 -19.16
CA ALA A 474 13.74 -7.28 -18.15
C ALA A 474 13.51 -5.78 -18.33
N GLY A 475 13.30 -5.05 -17.25
CA GLY A 475 13.10 -3.60 -17.28
C GLY A 475 13.09 -2.98 -15.89
N TYR A 476 13.34 -1.69 -15.79
CA TYR A 476 13.22 -0.92 -14.57
C TYR A 476 11.75 -0.50 -14.34
N PRO A 477 11.14 -0.86 -13.20
CA PRO A 477 9.80 -0.37 -12.88
C PRO A 477 9.82 1.13 -12.58
N LEU A 478 8.76 1.84 -12.96
CA LEU A 478 8.54 3.24 -12.65
C LEU A 478 7.78 3.38 -11.34
N HIS A 479 8.40 4.02 -10.34
CA HIS A 479 7.74 5.01 -9.47
C HIS A 479 8.76 5.74 -8.58
N GLY A 480 8.70 7.07 -8.58
CA GLY A 480 9.02 7.94 -7.45
C GLY A 480 10.37 7.75 -6.74
N MET A 481 11.44 8.12 -7.45
CA MET A 481 12.84 8.26 -7.00
C MET A 481 13.58 6.97 -6.60
N LEU A 482 14.29 6.43 -7.61
CA LEU A 482 15.36 5.41 -7.59
C LEU A 482 14.88 3.95 -7.47
N ALA A 483 14.87 3.26 -8.61
CA ALA A 483 14.47 1.85 -8.73
C ALA A 483 15.32 0.91 -7.85
N ALA A 484 14.67 -0.12 -7.29
CA ALA A 484 15.28 -1.20 -6.53
C ALA A 484 16.07 -2.22 -7.38
N GLY A 485 16.40 -1.87 -8.63
CA GLY A 485 17.05 -2.72 -9.62
C GLY A 485 16.12 -3.13 -10.77
N VAL A 486 16.67 -3.84 -11.75
CA VAL A 486 15.95 -4.38 -12.90
C VAL A 486 14.89 -5.38 -12.43
N ASN A 487 13.63 -5.21 -12.78
CA ASN A 487 12.62 -6.25 -12.62
C ASN A 487 12.67 -7.21 -13.79
N VAL A 488 12.37 -8.48 -13.50
CA VAL A 488 12.30 -9.52 -14.52
C VAL A 488 10.96 -10.24 -14.39
N SER A 489 10.31 -10.47 -15.52
CA SER A 489 9.10 -11.28 -15.63
C SER A 489 9.29 -12.37 -16.69
N ILE A 490 8.57 -13.46 -16.52
CA ILE A 490 8.62 -14.62 -17.40
C ILE A 490 7.25 -14.74 -18.06
N GLY A 491 7.22 -15.11 -19.34
CA GLY A 491 6.01 -15.40 -20.07
C GLY A 491 6.32 -16.15 -21.34
N SER A 492 5.47 -15.96 -22.35
CA SER A 492 5.61 -16.57 -23.66
C SER A 492 5.26 -15.56 -24.77
N VAL A 493 5.71 -15.84 -25.99
CA VAL A 493 5.20 -15.15 -27.18
C VAL A 493 3.81 -15.66 -27.49
N SER A 494 2.82 -14.77 -27.44
CA SER A 494 1.43 -15.10 -27.73
C SER A 494 1.13 -15.04 -29.23
N ALA A 495 1.70 -14.07 -29.94
CA ALA A 495 1.53 -13.90 -31.39
C ALA A 495 2.70 -13.11 -32.00
N LEU A 496 2.90 -13.23 -33.31
CA LEU A 496 3.98 -12.57 -34.05
C LEU A 496 3.55 -11.26 -34.74
N ALA A 497 2.39 -10.71 -34.36
CA ALA A 497 1.89 -9.44 -34.87
C ALA A 497 1.20 -8.65 -33.75
N GLY A 498 1.29 -7.33 -33.83
CA GLY A 498 0.59 -6.39 -32.95
C GLY A 498 -0.87 -6.14 -33.35
N PRO A 499 -1.52 -5.14 -32.73
CA PRO A 499 -2.88 -4.74 -33.11
C PRO A 499 -2.93 -4.33 -34.59
N GLY A 500 -4.00 -4.72 -35.30
CA GLY A 500 -4.15 -4.43 -36.73
C GLY A 500 -3.15 -5.18 -37.62
N ASN A 501 -2.65 -6.35 -37.19
CA ASN A 501 -1.63 -7.14 -37.90
C ASN A 501 -0.31 -6.40 -38.13
N ASP A 502 0.07 -5.51 -37.21
CA ASP A 502 1.36 -4.82 -37.28
C ASP A 502 2.52 -5.81 -37.03
N ASN A 503 3.15 -6.27 -38.12
CA ASN A 503 4.27 -7.22 -38.10
C ASN A 503 5.56 -6.66 -37.48
N ARG A 504 5.59 -5.36 -37.13
CA ARG A 504 6.70 -4.77 -36.40
C ARG A 504 6.67 -5.13 -34.92
N LEU A 505 5.53 -5.60 -34.42
CA LEU A 505 5.30 -5.92 -33.02
C LEU A 505 5.10 -7.43 -32.82
N ILE A 506 5.44 -7.91 -31.63
CA ILE A 506 5.08 -9.24 -31.13
C ILE A 506 4.22 -9.08 -29.88
N GLN A 507 3.30 -10.03 -29.67
CA GLN A 507 2.50 -10.12 -28.44
C GLN A 507 3.18 -11.05 -27.46
N ILE A 508 3.22 -10.66 -26.19
CA ILE A 508 3.80 -11.42 -25.10
C ILE A 508 2.84 -11.50 -23.91
N SER A 509 2.82 -12.65 -23.24
CA SER A 509 2.06 -12.86 -22.01
C SER A 509 2.82 -12.44 -20.75
N ALA A 510 4.12 -12.15 -20.87
CA ALA A 510 4.95 -11.72 -19.75
C ALA A 510 4.37 -10.42 -19.13
N PRO A 511 4.15 -10.36 -17.81
CA PRO A 511 3.66 -9.15 -17.16
C PRO A 511 4.64 -7.98 -17.33
N VAL A 512 4.15 -6.84 -17.83
CA VAL A 512 4.94 -5.62 -18.03
C VAL A 512 4.42 -4.52 -17.10
N GLN A 513 5.30 -3.92 -16.30
CA GLN A 513 4.98 -2.81 -15.39
C GLN A 513 5.27 -1.46 -16.06
N PRO A 514 4.65 -0.34 -15.61
CA PRO A 514 5.08 0.99 -16.01
C PRO A 514 6.59 1.17 -15.82
N GLY A 515 7.29 1.78 -16.78
CA GLY A 515 8.76 1.96 -16.77
C GLY A 515 9.57 0.87 -17.46
N ASN A 516 9.00 -0.32 -17.65
CA ASN A 516 9.68 -1.40 -18.37
C ASN A 516 9.82 -1.14 -19.87
N SER A 517 9.14 -0.13 -20.43
CA SER A 517 9.29 0.31 -21.83
C SER A 517 10.74 0.50 -22.20
N GLY A 518 11.17 -0.10 -23.30
CA GLY A 518 12.53 -0.04 -23.82
C GLY A 518 13.43 -1.15 -23.28
N GLY A 519 12.95 -1.97 -22.35
CA GLY A 519 13.66 -3.13 -21.83
C GLY A 519 13.71 -4.30 -22.84
N PRO A 520 14.68 -5.22 -22.73
CA PRO A 520 14.81 -6.34 -23.65
C PRO A 520 13.79 -7.45 -23.35
N VAL A 521 13.29 -8.08 -24.42
CA VAL A 521 12.63 -9.40 -24.40
C VAL A 521 13.64 -10.42 -24.89
N LEU A 522 13.86 -11.47 -24.10
CA LEU A 522 14.88 -12.49 -24.32
C LEU A 522 14.22 -13.86 -24.48
N ASP A 523 14.72 -14.70 -25.38
CA ASP A 523 14.40 -16.12 -25.34
C ASP A 523 15.19 -16.85 -24.23
N TYR A 524 14.91 -18.14 -24.02
CA TYR A 524 15.62 -18.91 -22.98
C TYR A 524 17.08 -19.22 -23.30
N ALA A 525 17.58 -18.90 -24.50
CA ALA A 525 19.02 -18.87 -24.75
C ALA A 525 19.65 -17.53 -24.32
N GLY A 526 18.82 -16.55 -23.92
CA GLY A 526 19.21 -15.19 -23.53
C GLY A 526 19.52 -14.28 -24.72
N ASN A 527 18.98 -14.60 -25.89
CA ASN A 527 19.12 -13.78 -27.08
C ASN A 527 17.92 -12.81 -27.19
N ILE A 528 18.17 -11.58 -27.62
CA ILE A 528 17.13 -10.57 -27.79
C ILE A 528 16.19 -10.98 -28.93
N VAL A 529 14.90 -11.01 -28.62
CA VAL A 529 13.80 -11.31 -29.54
C VAL A 529 12.80 -10.15 -29.67
N GLY A 530 12.91 -9.13 -28.81
CA GLY A 530 12.15 -7.89 -28.94
C GLY A 530 12.52 -6.81 -27.92
N VAL A 531 11.88 -5.65 -28.04
CA VAL A 531 12.00 -4.49 -27.15
C VAL A 531 10.63 -4.16 -26.58
N VAL A 532 10.47 -4.22 -25.26
CA VAL A 532 9.19 -4.03 -24.58
C VAL A 532 8.58 -2.68 -24.92
N VAL A 533 7.28 -2.68 -25.24
CA VAL A 533 6.48 -1.47 -25.43
C VAL A 533 5.39 -1.47 -24.37
N ALA A 534 5.64 -0.82 -23.22
CA ALA A 534 4.60 -0.63 -22.19
C ALA A 534 3.72 0.57 -22.59
N ARG A 535 2.86 0.38 -23.59
CA ARG A 535 1.86 1.41 -23.96
C ARG A 535 0.66 1.33 -23.02
N LEU A 536 0.62 2.24 -22.05
CA LEU A 536 -0.60 2.56 -21.28
C LEU A 536 -1.74 3.09 -22.16
N ASP A 537 -1.46 3.45 -23.42
CA ASP A 537 -2.44 3.96 -24.39
C ASP A 537 -3.09 2.87 -25.27
N ALA A 538 -3.00 1.59 -24.88
CA ALA A 538 -3.80 0.52 -25.47
C ALA A 538 -5.33 0.80 -25.44
N VAL A 539 -5.75 1.79 -24.64
CA VAL A 539 -7.10 2.37 -24.61
C VAL A 539 -7.51 3.01 -25.94
N LYS A 540 -6.60 3.65 -26.70
CA LYS A 540 -6.93 4.26 -28.00
C LYS A 540 -7.16 3.22 -29.10
N THR A 541 -6.45 2.09 -29.06
CA THR A 541 -6.65 0.98 -30.00
C THR A 541 -7.82 0.09 -29.59
N ALA A 542 -8.02 -0.14 -28.28
CA ALA A 542 -9.19 -0.85 -27.76
C ALA A 542 -10.53 -0.15 -28.07
N ARG A 543 -10.52 1.19 -28.16
CA ARG A 543 -11.69 1.97 -28.59
C ARG A 543 -12.08 1.75 -30.07
N ALA A 544 -11.19 1.22 -30.90
CA ALA A 544 -11.46 0.96 -32.31
C ALA A 544 -11.80 -0.51 -32.61
N THR A 545 -11.32 -1.47 -31.82
CA THR A 545 -11.43 -2.92 -32.13
C THR A 545 -12.20 -3.75 -31.11
N GLY A 546 -12.71 -3.14 -30.03
CA GLY A 546 -13.71 -3.78 -29.14
C GLY A 546 -13.22 -4.87 -28.19
N SER A 547 -11.95 -5.31 -28.23
CA SER A 547 -11.38 -6.15 -27.16
C SER A 547 -9.86 -6.14 -27.13
N LEU A 548 -9.30 -6.13 -25.91
CA LEU A 548 -7.96 -6.63 -25.60
C LEU A 548 -8.13 -7.62 -24.44
N PRO A 549 -7.60 -8.85 -24.53
CA PRO A 549 -7.56 -9.73 -23.36
C PRO A 549 -6.72 -9.07 -22.27
N GLN A 550 -7.26 -9.02 -21.05
CA GLN A 550 -6.44 -8.64 -19.90
C GLN A 550 -5.27 -9.65 -19.83
N ASN A 551 -4.03 -9.14 -19.77
CA ASN A 551 -2.73 -9.86 -19.78
C ASN A 551 -1.95 -9.93 -21.11
N VAL A 552 -2.34 -9.24 -22.19
CA VAL A 552 -1.52 -9.16 -23.42
C VAL A 552 -0.67 -7.88 -23.43
N ASN A 553 0.64 -8.04 -23.54
CA ASN A 553 1.61 -6.95 -23.71
C ASN A 553 2.27 -7.02 -25.09
N PHE A 554 2.93 -5.93 -25.52
CA PHE A 554 3.57 -5.85 -26.82
C PHE A 554 5.07 -5.54 -26.70
N ALA A 555 5.83 -5.99 -27.70
CA ALA A 555 7.21 -5.62 -27.88
C ALA A 555 7.50 -5.36 -29.36
N VAL A 556 8.37 -4.40 -29.68
CA VAL A 556 8.95 -4.26 -31.02
C VAL A 556 9.74 -5.52 -31.33
N SER A 557 9.56 -6.11 -32.51
CA SER A 557 10.23 -7.33 -32.91
C SER A 557 11.75 -7.12 -33.02
N ALA A 558 12.55 -8.17 -32.77
CA ALA A 558 13.99 -8.13 -33.02
C ALA A 558 14.34 -7.83 -34.49
N GLY A 559 13.48 -8.19 -35.45
CA GLY A 559 13.68 -7.85 -36.86
C GLY A 559 13.63 -6.34 -37.09
N THR A 560 12.57 -5.69 -36.58
CA THR A 560 12.41 -4.24 -36.64
C THR A 560 13.52 -3.50 -35.89
N ALA A 561 13.91 -3.99 -34.71
CA ALA A 561 15.01 -3.42 -33.94
C ALA A 561 16.36 -3.50 -34.67
N ARG A 562 16.66 -4.64 -35.31
CA ARG A 562 17.88 -4.81 -36.10
C ARG A 562 17.90 -3.92 -37.34
N ALA A 563 16.80 -3.86 -38.08
CA ALA A 563 16.69 -2.97 -39.25
C ALA A 563 16.92 -1.49 -38.87
N PHE A 564 16.44 -1.07 -37.71
CA PHE A 564 16.74 0.26 -37.17
C PHE A 564 18.23 0.43 -36.86
N LEU A 565 18.86 -0.53 -36.17
CA LEU A 565 20.31 -0.48 -35.89
C LEU A 565 21.16 -0.50 -37.17
N ASP A 566 20.79 -1.30 -38.16
CA ASP A 566 21.48 -1.39 -39.45
C ASP A 566 21.39 -0.04 -40.21
N ALA A 567 20.22 0.61 -40.20
CA ALA A 567 20.02 1.92 -40.82
C ALA A 567 20.86 3.03 -40.16
N GLU A 568 21.08 2.94 -38.84
CA GLU A 568 21.92 3.88 -38.09
C GLU A 568 23.41 3.47 -38.04
N GLY A 569 23.81 2.44 -38.80
CA GLY A 569 25.20 1.98 -38.87
C GLY A 569 25.75 1.40 -37.55
N VAL A 570 24.88 0.91 -36.66
CA VAL A 570 25.27 0.40 -35.34
C VAL A 570 25.48 -1.10 -35.36
N ALA A 571 26.73 -1.52 -35.17
CA ALA A 571 27.07 -2.94 -35.06
C ALA A 571 26.50 -3.57 -33.77
N TYR A 572 25.88 -4.76 -33.92
CA TYR A 572 25.37 -5.57 -32.81
C TYR A 572 25.75 -7.05 -32.97
N ALA A 573 25.85 -7.77 -31.86
CA ALA A 573 26.11 -9.20 -31.88
C ALA A 573 24.84 -9.98 -32.20
N THR A 574 24.98 -11.12 -32.88
CA THR A 574 23.92 -12.12 -33.01
C THR A 574 24.40 -13.48 -32.50
N ALA A 575 23.51 -14.32 -31.98
CA ALA A 575 23.85 -15.66 -31.51
C ALA A 575 22.70 -16.66 -31.78
N PRO A 576 23.01 -17.95 -32.02
CA PRO A 576 21.98 -18.96 -32.22
C PRO A 576 21.30 -19.33 -30.88
N SER A 577 20.04 -19.75 -30.93
CA SER A 577 19.26 -20.11 -29.72
C SER A 577 19.17 -21.63 -29.56
N VAL A 578 20.32 -22.29 -29.35
CA VAL A 578 20.43 -23.76 -29.27
C VAL A 578 20.37 -24.26 -27.82
N GLU A 579 21.13 -23.62 -26.93
CA GLU A 579 21.22 -24.01 -25.53
C GLU A 579 20.22 -23.21 -24.68
N LYS A 580 19.13 -23.87 -24.26
CA LYS A 580 18.15 -23.26 -23.35
C LYS A 580 18.69 -23.29 -21.93
N ARG A 581 18.67 -22.14 -21.28
CA ARG A 581 19.02 -21.97 -19.87
C ARG A 581 17.76 -21.85 -19.03
N ALA A 582 17.89 -22.05 -17.72
CA ALA A 582 16.80 -21.78 -16.80
C ALA A 582 16.39 -20.29 -16.92
N PRO A 583 15.09 -19.96 -16.86
CA PRO A 583 14.63 -18.57 -16.96
C PRO A 583 15.29 -17.64 -15.93
N GLU A 584 15.63 -18.16 -14.76
CA GLU A 584 16.33 -17.46 -13.68
C GLU A 584 17.76 -17.07 -14.06
N ASP A 585 18.47 -17.91 -14.82
CA ASP A 585 19.82 -17.62 -15.30
C ASP A 585 19.79 -16.56 -16.40
N VAL A 586 18.80 -16.64 -17.29
CA VAL A 586 18.54 -15.62 -18.30
C VAL A 586 18.18 -14.31 -17.63
N ALA A 587 17.34 -14.33 -16.59
CA ALA A 587 17.00 -13.17 -15.78
C ALA A 587 18.23 -12.56 -15.11
N ALA A 588 19.11 -13.37 -14.52
CA ALA A 588 20.34 -12.90 -13.89
C ALA A 588 21.31 -12.29 -14.91
N ALA A 589 21.38 -12.83 -16.13
CA ALA A 589 22.14 -12.25 -17.23
C ALA A 589 21.55 -10.93 -17.71
N ALA A 590 20.22 -10.85 -17.87
CA ALA A 590 19.50 -9.66 -18.34
C ALA A 590 19.82 -8.42 -17.50
N ARG A 591 19.85 -8.57 -16.18
CA ARG A 591 20.16 -7.51 -15.22
C ARG A 591 21.51 -6.83 -15.46
N LYS A 592 22.46 -7.48 -16.14
CA LYS A 592 23.82 -6.97 -16.38
C LYS A 592 23.91 -6.00 -17.56
N PHE A 593 22.91 -5.98 -18.44
CA PHE A 593 22.92 -5.16 -19.66
C PHE A 593 21.66 -4.28 -19.82
N THR A 594 20.62 -4.48 -19.01
CA THR A 594 19.47 -3.57 -18.91
C THR A 594 19.84 -2.29 -18.14
N VAL A 595 19.47 -1.14 -18.67
CA VAL A 595 19.80 0.20 -18.13
C VAL A 595 18.54 1.02 -17.84
N LEU A 596 18.63 1.90 -16.86
CA LEU A 596 17.59 2.89 -16.55
C LEU A 596 17.79 4.10 -17.46
N VAL A 597 16.72 4.59 -18.08
CA VAL A 597 16.73 5.78 -18.92
C VAL A 597 15.84 6.83 -18.27
N GLU A 598 16.37 8.01 -17.97
CA GLU A 598 15.68 9.09 -17.29
C GLU A 598 15.42 10.26 -18.24
N CYS A 599 14.20 10.77 -18.25
CA CYS A 599 13.77 11.93 -19.01
C CYS A 599 13.63 13.13 -18.06
N TRP A 600 14.37 14.21 -18.32
CA TRP A 600 14.36 15.43 -17.50
C TRP A 600 13.83 16.62 -18.31
N LYS A 601 13.02 17.50 -17.72
CA LYS A 601 12.40 18.67 -18.40
C LYS A 601 12.69 19.97 -17.67
#